data_AF-A0A5D2L5J5-F1
#
_entry.id   AF-A0A5D2L5J5-F1
#
_cell.length_a   1.000
_cell.length_b   1.000
_cell.length_c   1.000
_cell.angle_alpha   90.00
_cell.angle_beta   90.00
_cell.angle_gamma   90.00
#
_symmetry.space_group_name_H-M   'P 1'
#
loop_
_entity.id
_entity.type
_entity.pdbx_description
1 polymer ?
#
loop_
_entity_poly.entity_id
_entity_poly.type
_entity_poly.pdbx_seq_one_letter_code
_entity_poly.pdbx_strand_id
1 'polypeptide(L)'
;MNLRGTIPPHLGNLSFLLSLDLSSNHFYDHLPKELGQLHRLRILQLSYNRLNGEIPSWLGNLQRVRRLEMKNNNFTGTIPETLVNMYNLEILNLGFNQLSGQVPSSIFKISYLKIIDLSSNSLSGSLPNDMCQHLPKLEGLHLSWNELSGNIPFGMGKCNNLKILLLSYNQFMGIIPRTIGNLTRLQKLYLAFNNLKGQIPNEIGNLLGLEPLYIKANKGLIGQIPTSIFNISSLKTIVLSKNSLSGQIPSSNFNSTMVELISLYGNKLEEFGSAGIVSIKSDVYSYGIILIETFTKKMPTDNVFVEEETIRHWMESSLPKGAIEIADVDLLRREDEYIVVKANCISSIMELALNCSAELPEERKDMKDVVVELKKIKQRLINNIEHF
;
A
#
# COMPACT_ATOMS: atom_id res chain seq x y z
N MET A 1 11.63 -28.62 -10.99
CA MET A 1 12.31 -29.63 -11.83
C MET A 1 11.87 -29.58 -13.30
N ASN A 2 11.28 -28.48 -13.79
CA ASN A 2 10.78 -28.33 -15.18
C ASN A 2 9.88 -29.49 -15.68
N LEU A 3 9.24 -30.25 -14.79
CA LEU A 3 8.35 -31.35 -15.15
C LEU A 3 7.08 -30.82 -15.83
N ARG A 4 6.56 -31.56 -16.81
CA ARG A 4 5.36 -31.22 -17.61
C ARG A 4 4.42 -32.42 -17.66
N GLY A 5 3.14 -32.16 -17.88
CA GLY A 5 2.10 -33.18 -17.97
C GLY A 5 1.05 -33.02 -16.88
N THR A 6 0.21 -34.03 -16.71
CA THR A 6 -0.74 -34.11 -15.60
C THR A 6 -0.12 -34.87 -14.43
N ILE A 7 -0.68 -34.70 -13.23
CA ILE A 7 -0.28 -35.48 -12.06
C ILE A 7 -0.88 -36.90 -12.22
N PRO A 8 -0.07 -37.97 -12.25
CA PRO A 8 -0.60 -39.30 -12.50
C PRO A 8 -1.39 -39.82 -11.29
N PRO A 9 -2.58 -40.43 -11.50
CA PRO A 9 -3.43 -40.93 -10.42
C PRO A 9 -2.75 -42.01 -9.58
N HIS A 10 -1.82 -42.76 -10.16
CA HIS A 10 -1.03 -43.80 -9.49
C HIS A 10 -0.21 -43.28 -8.30
N LEU A 11 0.06 -41.97 -8.19
CA LEU A 11 0.67 -41.39 -6.99
C LEU A 11 -0.18 -41.64 -5.73
N GLY A 12 -1.50 -41.79 -5.87
CA GLY A 12 -2.39 -42.17 -4.77
C GLY A 12 -2.06 -43.52 -4.13
N ASN A 13 -1.36 -44.41 -4.85
CA ASN A 13 -0.94 -45.72 -4.32
C ASN A 13 0.22 -45.64 -3.32
N LEU A 14 0.88 -44.48 -3.21
CA LEU A 14 2.01 -44.27 -2.30
C LEU A 14 1.53 -44.03 -0.86
N SER A 15 0.81 -44.98 -0.27
CA SER A 15 0.11 -44.83 1.01
C SER A 15 1.00 -44.49 2.22
N PHE A 16 2.32 -44.68 2.11
CA PHE A 16 3.31 -44.30 3.13
C PHE A 16 3.85 -42.88 2.99
N LEU A 17 3.45 -42.15 1.93
CA LEU A 17 3.98 -40.83 1.61
C LEU A 17 3.63 -39.83 2.73
N LEU A 18 4.66 -39.17 3.25
CA LEU A 18 4.54 -38.15 4.30
C LEU A 18 4.61 -36.73 3.74
N SER A 19 5.32 -36.54 2.63
CA SER A 19 5.50 -35.25 1.98
C SER A 19 5.46 -35.44 0.47
N LEU A 20 4.59 -34.68 -0.20
CA LEU A 20 4.53 -34.59 -1.65
C LEU A 20 4.81 -33.14 -2.05
N ASP A 21 5.95 -32.93 -2.70
CA ASP A 21 6.34 -31.62 -3.23
C ASP A 21 6.49 -31.73 -4.75
N LEU A 22 5.55 -31.10 -5.45
CA LEU A 22 5.52 -30.96 -6.90
C LEU A 22 5.63 -29.48 -7.30
N SER A 23 6.01 -28.61 -6.38
CA SER A 23 6.05 -27.17 -6.60
C SER A 23 7.06 -26.76 -7.67
N SER A 24 6.85 -25.60 -8.28
CA SER A 24 7.77 -25.02 -9.28
C SER A 24 8.03 -25.95 -10.47
N ASN A 25 6.93 -26.42 -11.10
CA ASN A 25 6.94 -27.20 -12.33
C ASN A 25 5.88 -26.63 -13.30
N HIS A 26 5.51 -27.40 -14.31
CA HIS A 26 4.51 -27.05 -15.31
C HIS A 26 3.39 -28.09 -15.36
N PHE A 27 3.03 -28.68 -14.21
CA PHE A 27 1.87 -29.55 -14.12
C PHE A 27 0.60 -28.76 -14.43
N TYR A 28 -0.31 -29.36 -15.18
CA TYR A 28 -1.59 -28.76 -15.56
C TYR A 28 -2.73 -29.76 -15.35
N ASP A 29 -3.96 -29.32 -15.67
CA ASP A 29 -5.20 -30.08 -15.46
C ASP A 29 -5.56 -30.23 -13.98
N HIS A 30 -6.62 -30.99 -13.71
CA HIS A 30 -7.21 -31.19 -12.39
C HIS A 30 -6.35 -32.11 -11.51
N LEU A 31 -6.50 -31.97 -10.20
CA LEU A 31 -5.91 -32.91 -9.24
C LEU A 31 -6.61 -34.28 -9.31
N PRO A 32 -5.88 -35.40 -9.47
CA PRO A 32 -6.48 -36.73 -9.49
C PRO A 32 -7.03 -37.10 -8.10
N LYS A 33 -8.26 -37.63 -8.07
CA LYS A 33 -8.97 -37.98 -6.83
C LYS A 33 -8.27 -39.02 -5.98
N GLU A 34 -7.43 -39.84 -6.59
CA GLU A 34 -6.63 -40.89 -5.95
C GLU A 34 -5.65 -40.32 -4.92
N LEU A 35 -5.23 -39.05 -5.05
CA LEU A 35 -4.42 -38.38 -4.02
C LEU A 35 -5.15 -38.28 -2.67
N GLY A 36 -6.49 -38.35 -2.66
CA GLY A 36 -7.28 -38.44 -1.43
C GLY A 36 -7.01 -39.69 -0.58
N GLN A 37 -6.31 -40.70 -1.13
CA GLN A 37 -5.92 -41.92 -0.43
C GLN A 37 -4.63 -41.78 0.39
N LEU A 38 -3.91 -40.65 0.25
CA LEU A 38 -2.65 -40.39 0.93
C LEU A 38 -2.87 -39.98 2.40
N HIS A 39 -3.56 -40.80 3.19
CA HIS A 39 -3.99 -40.47 4.56
C HIS A 39 -2.85 -40.21 5.55
N ARG A 40 -1.61 -40.55 5.21
CA ARG A 40 -0.41 -40.28 6.02
C ARG A 40 0.27 -38.96 5.69
N LEU A 41 -0.16 -38.29 4.62
CA LEU A 41 0.45 -37.07 4.12
C LEU A 41 0.39 -35.96 5.17
N ARG A 42 1.50 -35.26 5.34
CA ARG A 42 1.68 -34.14 6.27
C ARG A 42 1.93 -32.84 5.52
N ILE A 43 2.56 -32.91 4.36
CA ILE A 43 2.93 -31.76 3.54
C ILE A 43 2.48 -32.05 2.10
N LEU A 44 1.66 -31.15 1.56
CA LEU A 44 1.25 -31.14 0.15
C LEU A 44 1.63 -29.78 -0.45
N GLN A 45 2.66 -29.76 -1.28
CA GLN A 45 3.15 -28.56 -1.98
C GLN A 45 2.94 -28.72 -3.48
N LEU A 46 2.03 -27.91 -4.02
CA LEU A 46 1.62 -27.88 -5.42
C LEU A 46 1.80 -26.48 -6.04
N SER A 47 2.35 -25.53 -5.28
CA SER A 47 2.50 -24.13 -5.66
C SER A 47 3.32 -23.94 -6.94
N TYR A 48 3.07 -22.86 -7.67
CA TYR A 48 3.81 -22.50 -8.89
C TYR A 48 3.75 -23.60 -9.97
N ASN A 49 2.51 -23.92 -10.38
CA ASN A 49 2.18 -24.81 -11.50
C ASN A 49 1.09 -24.16 -12.36
N ARG A 50 0.43 -24.93 -13.23
CA ARG A 50 -0.71 -24.53 -14.06
C ARG A 50 -1.94 -25.41 -13.79
N LEU A 51 -2.04 -25.97 -12.58
CA LEU A 51 -3.15 -26.83 -12.17
C LEU A 51 -4.45 -26.03 -12.19
N ASN A 52 -5.55 -26.64 -12.62
CA ASN A 52 -6.82 -25.94 -12.86
C ASN A 52 -8.02 -26.73 -12.32
N GLY A 53 -9.21 -26.17 -12.55
CA GLY A 53 -10.47 -26.72 -12.03
C GLY A 53 -10.72 -26.31 -10.58
N GLU A 54 -11.72 -26.93 -9.96
CA GLU A 54 -12.09 -26.65 -8.58
C GLU A 54 -11.12 -27.29 -7.58
N ILE A 55 -10.98 -26.67 -6.40
CA ILE A 55 -10.31 -27.31 -5.26
C ILE A 55 -11.15 -28.52 -4.85
N PRO A 56 -10.63 -29.76 -4.91
CA PRO A 56 -11.49 -30.92 -4.68
C PRO A 56 -11.85 -31.12 -3.21
N SER A 57 -13.10 -31.47 -2.93
CA SER A 57 -13.60 -31.72 -1.58
C SER A 57 -12.92 -32.91 -0.88
N TRP A 58 -12.36 -33.86 -1.63
CA TRP A 58 -11.62 -34.99 -1.06
C TRP A 58 -10.33 -34.56 -0.34
N LEU A 59 -9.84 -33.32 -0.53
CA LEU A 59 -8.72 -32.80 0.28
C LEU A 59 -9.03 -32.83 1.78
N GLY A 60 -10.31 -32.70 2.16
CA GLY A 60 -10.77 -32.87 3.54
C GLY A 60 -10.47 -34.25 4.14
N ASN A 61 -10.20 -35.27 3.32
CA ASN A 61 -9.82 -36.62 3.80
C ASN A 61 -8.36 -36.69 4.28
N LEU A 62 -7.53 -35.69 3.96
CA LEU A 62 -6.11 -35.66 4.29
C LEU A 62 -5.88 -35.02 5.67
N GLN A 63 -6.51 -35.59 6.70
CA GLN A 63 -6.60 -35.02 8.06
C GLN A 63 -5.26 -34.86 8.80
N ARG A 64 -4.19 -35.52 8.32
CA ARG A 64 -2.83 -35.41 8.87
C ARG A 64 -2.00 -34.29 8.24
N VAL A 65 -2.50 -33.65 7.19
CA VAL A 65 -1.81 -32.55 6.53
C VAL A 65 -1.73 -31.35 7.47
N ARG A 66 -0.50 -30.84 7.59
CA ARG A 66 -0.14 -29.64 8.35
C ARG A 66 0.16 -28.47 7.43
N ARG A 67 0.59 -28.73 6.20
CA ARG A 67 0.89 -27.69 5.20
C ARG A 67 0.23 -28.04 3.87
N LEU A 68 -0.73 -27.23 3.47
CA LEU A 68 -1.37 -27.28 2.15
C LEU A 68 -1.01 -26.01 1.39
N GLU A 69 -0.16 -26.14 0.38
CA GLU A 69 0.30 -25.02 -0.43
C GLU A 69 -0.02 -25.26 -1.91
N MET A 70 -0.95 -24.46 -2.44
CA MET A 70 -1.46 -24.53 -3.82
C MET A 70 -1.39 -23.16 -4.50
N LYS A 71 -0.51 -22.28 -4.01
CA LYS A 71 -0.36 -20.90 -4.46
C LYS A 71 0.04 -20.83 -5.93
N ASN A 72 -0.41 -19.81 -6.66
CA ASN A 72 0.05 -19.52 -8.03
C ASN A 72 -0.23 -20.71 -8.97
N ASN A 73 -1.52 -20.97 -9.17
CA ASN A 73 -2.10 -21.95 -10.08
C ASN A 73 -3.34 -21.31 -10.75
N ASN A 74 -4.14 -22.12 -11.43
CA ASN A 74 -5.36 -21.71 -12.12
C ASN A 74 -6.62 -22.32 -11.48
N PHE A 75 -6.62 -22.56 -10.15
CA PHE A 75 -7.79 -23.12 -9.47
C PHE A 75 -8.97 -22.12 -9.51
N THR A 76 -10.16 -22.63 -9.81
CA THR A 76 -11.43 -21.88 -9.94
C THR A 76 -12.45 -22.35 -8.91
N GLY A 77 -13.65 -21.76 -8.92
CA GLY A 77 -14.75 -22.18 -8.03
C GLY A 77 -14.56 -21.72 -6.59
N THR A 78 -15.28 -22.34 -5.66
CA THR A 78 -15.28 -21.94 -4.24
C THR A 78 -14.25 -22.72 -3.42
N ILE A 79 -13.92 -22.20 -2.23
CA ILE A 79 -13.14 -22.96 -1.25
C ILE A 79 -14.08 -24.00 -0.62
N PRO A 80 -13.78 -25.31 -0.66
CA PRO A 80 -14.67 -26.34 -0.12
C PRO A 80 -14.80 -26.28 1.40
N GLU A 81 -16.03 -26.39 1.92
CA GLU A 81 -16.28 -26.43 3.37
C GLU A 81 -15.58 -27.61 4.06
N THR A 82 -15.36 -28.70 3.31
CA THR A 82 -14.67 -29.92 3.78
C THR A 82 -13.24 -29.69 4.26
N LEU A 83 -12.60 -28.58 3.92
CA LEU A 83 -11.26 -28.24 4.45
C LEU A 83 -11.25 -28.10 5.97
N VAL A 84 -12.41 -27.85 6.61
CA VAL A 84 -12.54 -27.86 8.09
C VAL A 84 -12.11 -29.20 8.71
N ASN A 85 -12.20 -30.30 7.95
CA ASN A 85 -11.81 -31.63 8.42
C ASN A 85 -10.29 -31.80 8.54
N MET A 86 -9.50 -30.87 8.01
CA MET A 86 -8.04 -30.85 8.16
C MET A 86 -7.65 -30.17 9.48
N TYR A 87 -8.10 -30.74 10.61
CA TYR A 87 -7.99 -30.13 11.95
C TYR A 87 -6.54 -29.90 12.45
N ASN A 88 -5.54 -30.51 11.81
CA ASN A 88 -4.11 -30.31 12.10
C ASN A 88 -3.43 -29.28 11.19
N LEU A 89 -4.18 -28.61 10.30
CA LEU A 89 -3.62 -27.71 9.31
C LEU A 89 -3.00 -26.47 10.00
N GLU A 90 -1.72 -26.24 9.73
CA GLU A 90 -0.96 -25.10 10.25
C GLU A 90 -0.80 -24.00 9.18
N ILE A 91 -0.64 -24.38 7.92
CA ILE A 91 -0.48 -23.46 6.79
C ILE A 91 -1.47 -23.84 5.70
N LEU A 92 -2.35 -22.88 5.36
CA LEU A 92 -3.22 -22.92 4.20
C LEU A 92 -2.80 -21.79 3.25
N ASN A 93 -2.26 -22.15 2.08
CA ASN A 93 -1.90 -21.17 1.06
C ASN A 93 -2.57 -21.49 -0.28
N LEU A 94 -3.59 -20.70 -0.61
CA LEU A 94 -4.35 -20.76 -1.86
C LEU A 94 -4.22 -19.45 -2.67
N GLY A 95 -3.25 -18.59 -2.32
CA GLY A 95 -3.11 -17.28 -2.95
C GLY A 95 -2.76 -17.38 -4.45
N PHE A 96 -3.02 -16.31 -5.21
CA PHE A 96 -2.76 -16.24 -6.66
C PHE A 96 -3.44 -17.39 -7.41
N ASN A 97 -4.76 -17.44 -7.32
CA ASN A 97 -5.62 -18.36 -8.08
C ASN A 97 -6.83 -17.57 -8.64
N GLN A 98 -7.86 -18.27 -9.12
CA GLN A 98 -9.10 -17.69 -9.65
C GLN A 98 -10.30 -18.12 -8.79
N LEU A 99 -10.08 -18.29 -7.49
CA LEU A 99 -11.12 -18.72 -6.55
C LEU A 99 -12.15 -17.60 -6.36
N SER A 100 -13.41 -17.98 -6.22
CA SER A 100 -14.53 -17.06 -6.07
C SER A 100 -15.49 -17.48 -4.95
N GLY A 101 -16.52 -16.67 -4.70
CA GLY A 101 -17.48 -16.90 -3.63
C GLY A 101 -16.93 -16.57 -2.25
N GLN A 102 -17.67 -16.97 -1.21
CA GLN A 102 -17.33 -16.64 0.17
C GLN A 102 -16.25 -17.56 0.73
N VAL A 103 -15.42 -17.04 1.64
CA VAL A 103 -14.56 -17.88 2.48
C VAL A 103 -15.44 -18.62 3.48
N PRO A 104 -15.51 -19.97 3.47
CA PRO A 104 -16.31 -20.71 4.43
C PRO A 104 -15.92 -20.37 5.85
N SER A 105 -16.90 -19.97 6.67
CA SER A 105 -16.66 -19.60 8.08
C SER A 105 -16.06 -20.74 8.90
N SER A 106 -16.28 -21.99 8.47
CA SER A 106 -15.72 -23.20 9.05
C SER A 106 -14.19 -23.26 9.00
N ILE A 107 -13.54 -22.63 8.01
CA ILE A 107 -12.06 -22.57 7.93
C ILE A 107 -11.48 -21.87 9.15
N PHE A 108 -12.15 -20.84 9.65
CA PHE A 108 -11.72 -20.11 10.84
C PHE A 108 -11.94 -20.89 12.15
N LYS A 109 -12.46 -22.12 12.09
CA LYS A 109 -12.56 -23.02 13.25
C LYS A 109 -11.38 -23.99 13.38
N ILE A 110 -10.47 -24.02 12.40
CA ILE A 110 -9.29 -24.89 12.42
C ILE A 110 -8.24 -24.28 13.37
N SER A 111 -8.26 -24.71 14.62
CA SER A 111 -7.52 -24.08 15.73
C SER A 111 -5.99 -24.19 15.66
N TYR A 112 -5.46 -25.02 14.75
CA TYR A 112 -4.03 -25.18 14.52
C TYR A 112 -3.45 -24.19 13.49
N LEU A 113 -4.30 -23.46 12.76
CA LEU A 113 -3.85 -22.54 11.71
C LEU A 113 -2.95 -21.44 12.27
N LYS A 114 -1.79 -21.31 11.64
CA LYS A 114 -0.80 -20.25 11.85
C LYS A 114 -0.81 -19.25 10.70
N ILE A 115 -0.96 -19.74 9.47
CA ILE A 115 -0.95 -18.89 8.28
C ILE A 115 -2.14 -19.25 7.39
N ILE A 116 -2.90 -18.23 7.04
CA ILE A 116 -3.96 -18.28 6.03
C ILE A 116 -3.58 -17.27 4.95
N ASP A 117 -3.25 -17.77 3.75
CA ASP A 117 -3.01 -16.95 2.57
C ASP A 117 -4.02 -17.29 1.48
N LEU A 118 -4.96 -16.37 1.27
CA LEU A 118 -5.98 -16.42 0.23
C LEU A 118 -5.87 -15.20 -0.71
N SER A 119 -4.72 -14.50 -0.68
CA SER A 119 -4.53 -13.25 -1.42
C SER A 119 -4.58 -13.45 -2.94
N SER A 120 -4.93 -12.42 -3.71
CA SER A 120 -4.97 -12.45 -5.17
C SER A 120 -5.91 -13.55 -5.70
N ASN A 121 -7.20 -13.41 -5.39
CA ASN A 121 -8.31 -14.22 -5.89
C ASN A 121 -9.53 -13.31 -6.16
N SER A 122 -10.70 -13.86 -6.44
CA SER A 122 -11.99 -13.17 -6.55
C SER A 122 -12.93 -13.53 -5.40
N LEU A 123 -12.39 -13.73 -4.19
CA LEU A 123 -13.18 -14.08 -3.01
C LEU A 123 -14.01 -12.88 -2.54
N SER A 124 -15.26 -13.13 -2.17
CA SER A 124 -16.23 -12.10 -1.81
C SER A 124 -16.92 -12.38 -0.48
N GLY A 125 -17.86 -11.51 -0.08
CA GLY A 125 -18.55 -11.60 1.20
C GLY A 125 -17.73 -11.06 2.38
N SER A 126 -18.27 -11.21 3.58
CA SER A 126 -17.71 -10.63 4.80
C SER A 126 -16.98 -11.65 5.67
N LEU A 127 -16.06 -11.15 6.51
CA LEU A 127 -15.38 -11.96 7.51
C LEU A 127 -16.26 -12.14 8.77
N PRO A 128 -16.32 -13.36 9.36
CA PRO A 128 -17.08 -13.60 10.59
C PRO A 128 -16.53 -12.81 11.78
N ASN A 129 -17.43 -12.22 12.58
CA ASN A 129 -17.05 -11.42 13.76
C ASN A 129 -16.30 -12.21 14.84
N ASP A 130 -16.54 -13.52 14.92
CA ASP A 130 -16.02 -14.44 15.92
C ASP A 130 -14.82 -15.28 15.41
N MET A 131 -14.30 -15.01 14.21
CA MET A 131 -13.25 -15.83 13.60
C MET A 131 -12.01 -16.02 14.49
N CYS A 132 -11.60 -14.97 15.21
CA CYS A 132 -10.43 -15.02 16.08
C CYS A 132 -10.66 -15.76 17.42
N GLN A 133 -11.90 -16.13 17.76
CA GLN A 133 -12.17 -16.92 18.98
C GLN A 133 -11.60 -18.34 18.89
N HIS A 134 -11.47 -18.85 17.67
CA HIS A 134 -11.07 -20.23 17.40
C HIS A 134 -9.66 -20.34 16.80
N LEU A 135 -8.95 -19.22 16.65
CA LEU A 135 -7.63 -19.15 15.98
C LEU A 135 -6.51 -18.65 16.92
N PRO A 136 -6.25 -19.35 18.05
CA PRO A 136 -5.28 -18.87 19.03
C PRO A 136 -3.84 -18.88 18.50
N LYS A 137 -3.54 -19.64 17.44
CA LYS A 137 -2.18 -19.79 16.88
C LYS A 137 -1.94 -18.93 15.63
N LEU A 138 -2.92 -18.16 15.18
CA LEU A 138 -2.81 -17.43 13.91
C LEU A 138 -1.75 -16.33 14.02
N GLU A 139 -0.77 -16.39 13.11
CA GLU A 139 0.35 -15.46 12.99
C GLU A 139 0.25 -14.61 11.71
N GLY A 140 -0.34 -15.13 10.63
CA GLY A 140 -0.49 -14.42 9.37
C GLY A 140 -1.86 -14.61 8.74
N LEU A 141 -2.53 -13.49 8.45
CA LEU A 141 -3.79 -13.44 7.70
C LEU A 141 -3.61 -12.57 6.45
N HIS A 142 -3.51 -13.21 5.29
CA HIS A 142 -3.24 -12.58 4.00
C HIS A 142 -4.46 -12.73 3.10
N LEU A 143 -5.22 -11.64 2.95
CA LEU A 143 -6.48 -11.60 2.20
C LEU A 143 -6.50 -10.50 1.13
N SER A 144 -5.34 -9.88 0.87
CA SER A 144 -5.25 -8.74 -0.05
C SER A 144 -5.58 -9.14 -1.49
N TRP A 145 -6.02 -8.19 -2.31
CA TRP A 145 -6.41 -8.42 -3.71
C TRP A 145 -7.54 -9.45 -3.85
N ASN A 146 -8.70 -9.09 -3.31
CA ASN A 146 -9.94 -9.85 -3.39
C ASN A 146 -11.13 -8.87 -3.49
N GLU A 147 -12.35 -9.39 -3.41
CA GLU A 147 -13.61 -8.66 -3.42
C GLU A 147 -14.32 -8.73 -2.05
N LEU A 148 -13.56 -8.93 -0.96
CA LEU A 148 -14.12 -9.06 0.39
C LEU A 148 -14.75 -7.73 0.82
N SER A 149 -15.93 -7.81 1.43
CA SER A 149 -16.75 -6.66 1.80
C SER A 149 -17.21 -6.72 3.25
N GLY A 150 -18.07 -5.77 3.65
CA GLY A 150 -18.49 -5.63 5.04
C GLY A 150 -17.42 -5.00 5.92
N ASN A 151 -17.59 -5.06 7.23
CA ASN A 151 -16.70 -4.40 8.18
C ASN A 151 -15.49 -5.29 8.52
N ILE A 152 -14.38 -4.67 8.91
CA ILE A 152 -13.31 -5.40 9.61
C ILE A 152 -13.88 -5.92 10.95
N PRO A 153 -13.84 -7.24 11.24
CA PRO A 153 -14.40 -7.83 12.45
C PRO A 153 -13.91 -7.15 13.74
N PHE A 154 -14.81 -6.77 14.64
CA PHE A 154 -14.41 -6.25 15.95
C PHE A 154 -13.67 -7.30 16.79
N GLY A 155 -13.96 -8.59 16.56
CA GLY A 155 -13.26 -9.71 17.18
C GLY A 155 -11.84 -9.91 16.68
N MET A 156 -11.38 -9.19 15.64
CA MET A 156 -10.01 -9.28 15.10
C MET A 156 -8.95 -9.13 16.20
N GLY A 157 -9.19 -8.23 17.16
CA GLY A 157 -8.31 -8.02 18.31
C GLY A 157 -8.13 -9.21 19.26
N LYS A 158 -8.84 -10.34 19.06
CA LYS A 158 -8.64 -11.59 19.80
C LYS A 158 -7.55 -12.50 19.19
N CYS A 159 -7.12 -12.22 17.96
CA CYS A 159 -6.02 -12.97 17.32
C CYS A 159 -4.66 -12.53 17.91
N ASN A 160 -4.42 -12.74 19.21
CA ASN A 160 -3.30 -12.16 19.96
C ASN A 160 -1.90 -12.55 19.44
N ASN A 161 -1.79 -13.61 18.65
CA ASN A 161 -0.53 -14.05 18.05
C ASN A 161 -0.28 -13.49 16.64
N LEU A 162 -1.19 -12.68 16.11
CA LEU A 162 -1.12 -12.18 14.75
C LEU A 162 0.04 -11.20 14.60
N LYS A 163 0.92 -11.50 13.64
CA LYS A 163 2.09 -10.70 13.24
C LYS A 163 1.84 -9.97 11.93
N ILE A 164 1.07 -10.56 11.01
CA ILE A 164 0.86 -10.01 9.67
C ILE A 164 -0.63 -9.98 9.36
N LEU A 165 -1.16 -8.79 9.06
CA LEU A 165 -2.53 -8.57 8.63
C LEU A 165 -2.56 -7.79 7.31
N LEU A 166 -2.88 -8.49 6.21
CA LEU A 166 -2.91 -7.90 4.86
C LEU A 166 -4.33 -7.94 4.30
N LEU A 167 -5.05 -6.82 4.35
CA LEU A 167 -6.43 -6.67 3.87
C LEU A 167 -6.55 -5.70 2.68
N SER A 168 -5.43 -5.28 2.10
CA SER A 168 -5.44 -4.24 1.05
C SER A 168 -6.11 -4.70 -0.24
N TYR A 169 -6.61 -3.76 -1.04
CA TYR A 169 -7.29 -4.06 -2.32
C TYR A 169 -8.47 -5.02 -2.11
N ASN A 170 -9.46 -4.53 -1.36
CA ASN A 170 -10.74 -5.18 -1.09
C ASN A 170 -11.84 -4.10 -1.06
N GLN A 171 -13.04 -4.49 -0.64
CA GLN A 171 -14.21 -3.62 -0.50
C GLN A 171 -14.61 -3.46 0.98
N PHE A 172 -13.66 -3.59 1.92
CA PHE A 172 -13.96 -3.43 3.35
C PHE A 172 -14.48 -2.02 3.63
N MET A 173 -15.57 -1.93 4.38
CA MET A 173 -16.23 -0.70 4.75
C MET A 173 -16.27 -0.52 6.28
N GLY A 174 -16.97 0.51 6.74
CA GLY A 174 -17.06 0.79 8.17
C GLY A 174 -15.77 1.36 8.75
N ILE A 175 -15.60 1.27 10.06
CA ILE A 175 -14.45 1.85 10.77
C ILE A 175 -13.33 0.82 10.94
N ILE A 176 -12.10 1.31 11.16
CA ILE A 176 -11.04 0.48 11.73
C ILE A 176 -11.39 0.26 13.22
N PRO A 177 -11.61 -0.98 13.67
CA PRO A 177 -12.04 -1.22 15.05
C PRO A 177 -10.90 -0.93 16.02
N ARG A 178 -11.22 -0.26 17.15
CA ARG A 178 -10.25 0.05 18.22
C ARG A 178 -9.55 -1.19 18.77
N THR A 179 -10.23 -2.33 18.74
CA THR A 179 -9.68 -3.64 19.15
C THR A 179 -8.47 -4.07 18.33
N ILE A 180 -8.18 -3.45 17.18
CA ILE A 180 -6.95 -3.71 16.44
C ILE A 180 -5.70 -3.42 17.28
N GLY A 181 -5.77 -2.47 18.22
CA GLY A 181 -4.68 -2.16 19.15
C GLY A 181 -4.38 -3.25 20.18
N ASN A 182 -5.22 -4.29 20.29
CA ASN A 182 -4.95 -5.45 21.14
C ASN A 182 -3.96 -6.42 20.49
N LEU A 183 -3.65 -6.28 19.20
CA LEU A 183 -2.74 -7.14 18.45
C LEU A 183 -1.28 -6.77 18.72
N THR A 184 -0.83 -6.84 19.97
CA THR A 184 0.49 -6.31 20.39
C THR A 184 1.70 -7.02 19.74
N ARG A 185 1.50 -8.16 19.07
CA ARG A 185 2.53 -8.86 18.28
C ARG A 185 2.52 -8.47 16.79
N LEU A 186 1.64 -7.56 16.36
CA LEU A 186 1.47 -7.18 14.97
C LEU A 186 2.70 -6.40 14.48
N GLN A 187 3.27 -6.88 13.39
CA GLN A 187 4.44 -6.33 12.73
C GLN A 187 4.09 -5.65 11.41
N LYS A 188 3.05 -6.10 10.70
CA LYS A 188 2.68 -5.58 9.38
C LYS A 188 1.17 -5.37 9.31
N LEU A 189 0.75 -4.12 9.02
CA LEU A 189 -0.66 -3.76 8.85
C LEU A 189 -0.90 -3.06 7.51
N TYR A 190 -1.66 -3.71 6.64
CA TYR A 190 -1.95 -3.25 5.28
C TYR A 190 -3.46 -3.18 5.05
N LEU A 191 -4.03 -1.98 5.07
CA LEU A 191 -5.45 -1.68 4.88
C LEU A 191 -5.72 -0.79 3.65
N ALA A 192 -4.73 -0.64 2.76
CA ALA A 192 -4.81 0.25 1.61
C ALA A 192 -5.90 -0.17 0.60
N PHE A 193 -6.45 0.77 -0.16
CA PHE A 193 -7.43 0.52 -1.22
C PHE A 193 -8.64 -0.29 -0.73
N ASN A 194 -9.37 0.31 0.21
CA ASN A 194 -10.66 -0.18 0.72
C ASN A 194 -11.65 1.01 0.81
N ASN A 195 -12.86 0.74 1.31
CA ASN A 195 -13.92 1.72 1.53
C ASN A 195 -14.04 2.11 3.02
N LEU A 196 -12.94 2.07 3.77
CA LEU A 196 -12.94 2.37 5.20
C LEU A 196 -13.29 3.85 5.46
N LYS A 197 -13.97 4.09 6.58
CA LYS A 197 -14.46 5.40 7.01
C LYS A 197 -14.21 5.69 8.48
N GLY A 198 -14.42 6.95 8.87
CA GLY A 198 -14.23 7.40 10.25
C GLY A 198 -12.77 7.70 10.57
N GLN A 199 -12.42 7.69 11.86
CA GLN A 199 -11.07 8.04 12.31
C GLN A 199 -10.15 6.83 12.36
N ILE A 200 -8.84 7.08 12.22
CA ILE A 200 -7.82 6.10 12.58
C ILE A 200 -7.80 6.00 14.12
N PRO A 201 -7.99 4.82 14.72
CA PRO A 201 -8.06 4.68 16.18
C PRO A 201 -6.71 4.93 16.86
N ASN A 202 -6.72 5.65 17.98
CA ASN A 202 -5.52 5.94 18.79
C ASN A 202 -4.83 4.66 19.30
N GLU A 203 -5.59 3.58 19.45
CA GLU A 203 -5.12 2.28 19.90
C GLU A 203 -4.12 1.62 18.94
N ILE A 204 -4.01 2.08 17.68
CA ILE A 204 -2.91 1.66 16.80
C ILE A 204 -1.54 1.96 17.43
N GLY A 205 -1.43 3.01 18.24
CA GLY A 205 -0.23 3.33 19.02
C GLY A 205 0.25 2.23 19.97
N ASN A 206 -0.61 1.26 20.32
CA ASN A 206 -0.24 0.13 21.18
C ASN A 206 0.53 -0.97 20.42
N LEU A 207 0.63 -0.88 19.10
CA LEU A 207 1.28 -1.87 18.25
C LEU A 207 2.79 -1.65 18.20
N LEU A 208 3.45 -1.86 19.34
CA LEU A 208 4.86 -1.49 19.56
C LEU A 208 5.86 -2.21 18.63
N GLY A 209 5.45 -3.30 17.98
CA GLY A 209 6.26 -4.05 17.01
C GLY A 209 5.96 -3.75 15.53
N LEU A 210 5.09 -2.77 15.25
CA LEU A 210 4.63 -2.47 13.89
C LEU A 210 5.72 -1.77 13.07
N GLU A 211 6.11 -2.34 11.93
CA GLU A 211 7.15 -1.80 11.06
C GLU A 211 6.56 -0.99 9.88
N PRO A 212 5.75 -1.59 8.97
CA PRO A 212 4.97 -0.82 8.01
C PRO A 212 3.50 -0.66 8.44
N LEU A 213 3.03 0.59 8.42
CA LEU A 213 1.63 0.96 8.49
C LEU A 213 1.16 1.51 7.13
N TYR A 214 0.36 0.72 6.42
CA TYR A 214 -0.17 1.08 5.09
C TYR A 214 -1.68 1.25 5.13
N ILE A 215 -2.15 2.49 5.20
CA ILE A 215 -3.56 2.87 5.12
C ILE A 215 -3.71 3.92 4.01
N LYS A 216 -3.49 3.52 2.76
CA LYS A 216 -3.59 4.40 1.58
C LYS A 216 -4.96 4.29 0.92
N ALA A 217 -5.45 5.35 0.27
CA ALA A 217 -6.60 5.28 -0.64
C ALA A 217 -7.90 4.74 -0.01
N ASN A 218 -8.22 5.16 1.22
CA ASN A 218 -9.52 4.97 1.86
C ASN A 218 -10.22 6.32 2.00
N LYS A 219 -10.96 6.73 0.96
CA LYS A 219 -11.53 8.09 0.85
C LYS A 219 -12.42 8.50 2.04
N GLY A 220 -13.02 7.54 2.75
CA GLY A 220 -13.88 7.80 3.91
C GLY A 220 -13.14 8.06 5.23
N LEU A 221 -11.83 7.83 5.30
CA LEU A 221 -11.05 8.07 6.52
C LEU A 221 -10.84 9.58 6.73
N ILE A 222 -11.24 10.07 7.89
CA ILE A 222 -11.28 11.48 8.27
C ILE A 222 -10.64 11.71 9.65
N GLY A 223 -10.52 12.97 10.04
CA GLY A 223 -9.98 13.36 11.35
C GLY A 223 -8.46 13.33 11.40
N GLN A 224 -7.92 13.55 12.59
CA GLN A 224 -6.49 13.68 12.82
C GLN A 224 -5.75 12.36 12.76
N ILE A 225 -4.47 12.42 12.38
CA ILE A 225 -3.55 11.29 12.52
C ILE A 225 -3.26 11.14 14.02
N PRO A 226 -3.52 9.98 14.64
CA PRO A 226 -3.20 9.77 16.05
C PRO A 226 -1.73 10.01 16.37
N THR A 227 -1.45 10.89 17.34
CA THR A 227 -0.09 11.17 17.81
C THR A 227 0.59 9.91 18.36
N SER A 228 -0.20 8.97 18.89
CA SER A 228 0.27 7.70 19.43
C SER A 228 0.97 6.81 18.38
N ILE A 229 0.70 6.98 17.08
CA ILE A 229 1.39 6.26 16.00
C ILE A 229 2.88 6.63 16.01
N PHE A 230 3.21 7.89 16.27
CA PHE A 230 4.59 8.38 16.29
C PHE A 230 5.37 7.98 17.55
N ASN A 231 4.74 7.28 18.49
CA ASN A 231 5.43 6.70 19.64
C ASN A 231 5.89 5.26 19.38
N ILE A 232 5.54 4.66 18.24
CA ILE A 232 5.92 3.29 17.89
C ILE A 232 7.35 3.31 17.34
N SER A 233 8.32 2.99 18.19
CA SER A 233 9.76 3.05 17.86
C SER A 233 10.19 2.10 16.74
N SER A 234 9.40 1.07 16.43
CA SER A 234 9.68 0.11 15.36
C SER A 234 9.18 0.52 13.98
N LEU A 235 8.38 1.60 13.87
CA LEU A 235 7.84 2.06 12.59
C LEU A 235 8.96 2.53 11.67
N LYS A 236 9.04 1.92 10.49
CA LYS A 236 9.93 2.32 9.40
C LYS A 236 9.19 3.03 8.29
N THR A 237 7.92 2.69 8.09
CA THR A 237 7.16 3.19 6.94
C THR A 237 5.72 3.50 7.33
N ILE A 238 5.31 4.75 7.07
CA ILE A 238 3.95 5.23 7.28
C ILE A 238 3.39 5.72 5.95
N VAL A 239 2.39 5.02 5.42
CA VAL A 239 1.69 5.42 4.19
C VAL A 239 0.22 5.66 4.51
N LEU A 240 -0.15 6.93 4.65
CA LEU A 240 -1.53 7.39 4.88
C LEU A 240 -2.05 8.23 3.71
N SER A 241 -1.43 8.14 2.53
CA SER A 241 -1.77 8.97 1.38
C SER A 241 -3.14 8.66 0.78
N LYS A 242 -3.73 9.63 0.08
CA LYS A 242 -5.03 9.53 -0.61
C LYS A 242 -6.21 9.18 0.31
N ASN A 243 -6.28 9.74 1.52
CA ASN A 243 -7.47 9.66 2.39
C ASN A 243 -8.13 11.05 2.51
N SER A 244 -9.00 11.24 3.51
CA SER A 244 -9.58 12.54 3.85
C SER A 244 -9.15 13.01 5.25
N LEU A 245 -7.95 12.60 5.71
CA LEU A 245 -7.41 12.95 7.02
C LEU A 245 -7.17 14.46 7.11
N SER A 246 -7.29 15.04 8.29
CA SER A 246 -7.27 16.49 8.51
C SER A 246 -6.55 16.88 9.79
N GLY A 247 -6.27 18.18 9.96
CA GLY A 247 -5.58 18.72 11.13
C GLY A 247 -4.06 18.65 10.99
N GLN A 248 -3.36 18.91 12.09
CA GLN A 248 -1.92 19.12 12.10
C GLN A 248 -1.14 17.81 12.15
N ILE A 249 0.01 17.82 11.50
CA ILE A 249 1.01 16.75 11.64
C ILE A 249 1.72 16.95 12.98
N PRO A 250 1.85 15.92 13.86
CA PRO A 250 2.48 16.07 15.17
C PRO A 250 3.99 16.39 15.09
N SER A 251 4.36 17.67 15.10
CA SER A 251 5.74 18.13 14.91
C SER A 251 6.72 17.74 16.02
N SER A 252 6.25 17.44 17.23
CA SER A 252 7.09 17.18 18.40
C SER A 252 7.68 15.76 18.50
N ASN A 253 7.23 14.80 17.67
CA ASN A 253 7.55 13.37 17.85
C ASN A 253 8.27 12.74 16.64
N PHE A 254 8.62 13.51 15.60
CA PHE A 254 9.37 12.99 14.45
C PHE A 254 10.82 12.62 14.81
N ASN A 255 11.40 13.23 15.84
CA ASN A 255 12.80 13.02 16.21
C ASN A 255 13.07 11.73 17.01
N SER A 256 12.04 11.01 17.49
CA SER A 256 12.23 9.79 18.32
C SER A 256 12.09 8.48 17.55
N THR A 257 11.63 8.51 16.29
CA THR A 257 11.35 7.32 15.50
C THR A 257 12.10 7.41 14.16
N MET A 258 12.98 6.45 13.85
CA MET A 258 13.68 6.37 12.56
C MET A 258 12.71 5.94 11.44
N VAL A 259 11.70 6.77 11.15
CA VAL A 259 10.76 6.50 10.07
C VAL A 259 11.43 6.85 8.75
N GLU A 260 11.84 5.83 8.00
CA GLU A 260 12.50 5.96 6.70
C GLU A 260 11.60 6.60 5.64
N LEU A 261 10.28 6.34 5.69
CA LEU A 261 9.35 6.84 4.67
C LEU A 261 8.00 7.24 5.27
N ILE A 262 7.59 8.48 4.98
CA ILE A 262 6.27 9.02 5.34
C ILE A 262 5.58 9.55 4.08
N SER A 263 4.39 9.03 3.80
CA SER A 263 3.58 9.41 2.65
C SER A 263 2.20 9.87 3.10
N LEU A 264 1.97 11.18 3.07
CA LEU A 264 0.72 11.83 3.52
C LEU A 264 -0.02 12.60 2.42
N TYR A 265 0.48 12.59 1.18
CA TYR A 265 -0.14 13.36 0.08
C TYR A 265 -1.60 12.95 -0.17
N GLY A 266 -2.40 13.87 -0.69
CA GLY A 266 -3.81 13.62 -0.96
C GLY A 266 -4.65 13.42 0.30
N ASN A 267 -4.29 14.13 1.39
CA ASN A 267 -5.11 14.36 2.59
C ASN A 267 -5.44 15.85 2.70
N LYS A 268 -6.28 16.23 3.67
CA LYS A 268 -6.65 17.60 4.03
C LYS A 268 -5.87 18.09 5.26
N LEU A 269 -4.57 17.77 5.33
CA LEU A 269 -3.73 18.13 6.47
C LEU A 269 -3.34 19.61 6.40
N GLU A 270 -3.28 20.26 7.56
CA GLU A 270 -2.76 21.61 7.70
C GLU A 270 -1.22 21.54 7.57
N GLU A 271 -0.64 22.32 6.65
CA GLU A 271 0.81 22.39 6.49
C GLU A 271 1.48 23.03 7.71
N PHE A 272 2.62 22.46 8.12
CA PHE A 272 3.57 23.11 9.01
C PHE A 272 4.41 24.09 8.17
N GLY A 273 3.93 25.32 7.99
CA GLY A 273 4.83 26.42 7.66
C GLY A 273 5.73 26.67 8.87
N SER A 274 7.02 26.92 8.66
CA SER A 274 8.07 27.14 9.68
C SER A 274 7.73 28.20 10.75
N ALA A 275 6.63 28.94 10.62
CA ALA A 275 6.14 29.93 11.57
C ALA A 275 4.88 29.55 12.38
N GLY A 276 4.30 28.35 12.20
CA GLY A 276 3.14 27.93 13.00
C GLY A 276 1.86 28.73 12.74
N ILE A 277 1.71 29.31 11.54
CA ILE A 277 0.52 30.08 11.15
C ILE A 277 -0.28 29.34 10.06
N VAL A 278 -1.60 29.26 10.26
CA VAL A 278 -2.60 28.66 9.37
C VAL A 278 -2.68 29.43 8.05
N SER A 279 -2.65 28.74 6.90
CA SER A 279 -2.91 29.40 5.62
C SER A 279 -3.50 28.50 4.54
N ILE A 280 -4.46 29.04 3.80
CA ILE A 280 -5.02 28.44 2.56
C ILE A 280 -4.05 28.48 1.38
N LYS A 281 -2.83 29.01 1.56
CA LYS A 281 -1.79 29.18 0.52
C LYS A 281 -0.81 28.01 0.43
N SER A 282 -1.17 26.83 0.95
CA SER A 282 -0.41 25.58 0.78
C SER A 282 -0.37 25.14 -0.70
N ASP A 283 -1.52 25.21 -1.37
CA ASP A 283 -1.64 24.89 -2.79
C ASP A 283 -0.79 25.84 -3.64
N VAL A 284 -0.64 27.09 -3.20
CA VAL A 284 0.24 28.08 -3.85
C VAL A 284 1.70 27.68 -3.67
N TYR A 285 2.11 27.23 -2.49
CA TYR A 285 3.47 26.74 -2.25
C TYR A 285 3.79 25.54 -3.15
N SER A 286 2.91 24.53 -3.15
CA SER A 286 3.05 23.35 -4.01
C SER A 286 3.11 23.75 -5.48
N TYR A 287 2.30 24.72 -5.92
CA TYR A 287 2.35 25.25 -7.27
C TYR A 287 3.70 25.90 -7.61
N GLY A 288 4.29 26.65 -6.68
CA GLY A 288 5.64 27.22 -6.82
C GLY A 288 6.70 26.13 -7.00
N ILE A 289 6.67 25.08 -6.17
CA ILE A 289 7.59 23.94 -6.33
C ILE A 289 7.40 23.24 -7.68
N ILE A 290 6.16 22.97 -8.09
CA ILE A 290 5.88 22.35 -9.40
C ILE A 290 6.39 23.21 -10.56
N LEU A 291 6.33 24.54 -10.47
CA LEU A 291 6.92 25.41 -11.48
C LEU A 291 8.44 25.23 -11.56
N ILE A 292 9.13 25.17 -10.41
CA ILE A 292 10.58 24.90 -10.39
C ILE A 292 10.87 23.53 -11.01
N GLU A 293 10.16 22.49 -10.60
CA GLU A 293 10.32 21.13 -11.14
C GLU A 293 10.12 21.10 -12.66
N THR A 294 9.04 21.74 -13.14
CA THR A 294 8.64 21.72 -14.56
C THR A 294 9.70 22.33 -15.46
N PHE A 295 10.31 23.44 -15.04
CA PHE A 295 11.24 24.18 -15.87
C PHE A 295 12.70 23.78 -15.68
N THR A 296 13.04 23.07 -14.60
CA THR A 296 14.42 22.65 -14.30
C THR A 296 14.64 21.13 -14.37
N LYS A 297 13.56 20.34 -14.44
CA LYS A 297 13.54 18.87 -14.27
C LYS A 297 14.15 18.35 -12.96
N LYS A 298 14.43 19.22 -11.99
CA LYS A 298 14.90 18.82 -10.66
C LYS A 298 13.73 18.53 -9.74
N MET A 299 13.86 17.50 -8.91
CA MET A 299 12.87 17.15 -7.89
C MET A 299 13.38 17.50 -6.49
N PRO A 300 12.50 17.87 -5.53
CA PRO A 300 12.89 18.11 -4.13
C PRO A 300 13.59 16.91 -3.47
N THR A 301 13.40 15.70 -4.03
CA THR A 301 13.99 14.44 -3.56
C THR A 301 15.26 14.05 -4.30
N ASP A 302 15.77 14.87 -5.22
CA ASP A 302 17.01 14.55 -5.91
C ASP A 302 18.17 14.55 -4.93
N ASN A 303 19.09 13.59 -5.08
CA ASN A 303 20.27 13.42 -4.22
C ASN A 303 21.23 14.62 -4.19
N VAL A 304 20.98 15.65 -5.01
CA VAL A 304 21.73 16.91 -5.00
C VAL A 304 21.31 17.84 -3.86
N PHE A 305 20.16 17.58 -3.23
CA PHE A 305 19.59 18.36 -2.13
C PHE A 305 19.74 17.56 -0.83
N VAL A 306 20.90 17.68 -0.16
CA VAL A 306 21.23 16.92 1.07
C VAL A 306 21.40 17.86 2.26
N GLU A 307 21.14 17.33 3.45
CA GLU A 307 21.36 17.94 4.78
C GLU A 307 20.50 19.18 5.09
N GLU A 308 20.68 20.30 4.38
CA GLU A 308 20.00 21.58 4.67
C GLU A 308 19.58 22.40 3.41
N GLU A 309 20.02 22.02 2.20
CA GLU A 309 19.73 22.79 0.98
C GLU A 309 18.42 22.33 0.33
N THR A 310 17.37 23.18 0.38
CA THR A 310 16.08 22.90 -0.28
C THR A 310 16.10 23.34 -1.75
N ILE A 311 15.21 22.76 -2.57
CA ILE A 311 15.05 23.17 -3.98
C ILE A 311 14.76 24.68 -4.13
N ARG A 312 14.12 25.28 -3.12
CA ARG A 312 13.87 26.73 -3.04
C ARG A 312 15.17 27.51 -2.81
N HIS A 313 15.95 27.15 -1.78
CA HIS A 313 17.23 27.80 -1.49
C HIS A 313 18.20 27.68 -2.68
N TRP A 314 18.23 26.51 -3.32
CA TRP A 314 18.97 26.30 -4.56
C TRP A 314 18.50 27.25 -5.68
N MET A 315 17.18 27.43 -5.84
CA MET A 315 16.64 28.36 -6.83
C MET A 315 16.99 29.82 -6.51
N GLU A 316 16.92 30.23 -5.25
CA GLU A 316 17.33 31.59 -4.82
C GLU A 316 18.81 31.86 -5.10
N SER A 317 19.68 30.87 -4.90
CA SER A 317 21.11 31.00 -5.16
C SER A 317 21.48 30.86 -6.64
N SER A 318 20.66 30.17 -7.44
CA SER A 318 20.96 29.85 -8.83
C SER A 318 20.30 30.80 -9.84
N LEU A 319 19.12 31.35 -9.54
CA LEU A 319 18.43 32.29 -10.43
C LEU A 319 19.28 33.53 -10.80
N PRO A 320 20.05 34.15 -9.88
CA PRO A 320 20.93 35.26 -10.22
C PRO A 320 22.05 34.91 -11.21
N LYS A 321 22.39 33.62 -11.35
CA LYS A 321 23.38 33.13 -12.33
C LYS A 321 22.82 33.10 -13.76
N GLY A 322 21.50 33.20 -13.91
CA GLY A 322 20.79 33.32 -15.19
C GLY A 322 19.95 32.09 -15.54
N ALA A 323 18.83 32.31 -16.24
CA ALA A 323 17.88 31.25 -16.60
C ALA A 323 18.47 30.13 -17.47
N ILE A 324 19.52 30.42 -18.25
CA ILE A 324 20.19 29.44 -19.12
C ILE A 324 20.87 28.33 -18.30
N GLU A 325 21.35 28.64 -17.10
CA GLU A 325 22.07 27.69 -16.23
C GLU A 325 21.13 26.80 -15.40
N ILE A 326 19.86 27.20 -15.26
CA ILE A 326 18.86 26.50 -14.43
C ILE A 326 17.79 25.79 -15.25
N ALA A 327 17.49 26.30 -16.45
CA ALA A 327 16.45 25.74 -17.29
C ALA A 327 16.85 24.35 -17.82
N ASP A 328 15.85 23.49 -17.96
CA ASP A 328 15.99 22.24 -18.68
C ASP A 328 16.48 22.51 -20.12
N VAL A 329 17.49 21.74 -20.52
CA VAL A 329 18.13 21.81 -21.85
C VAL A 329 17.13 21.54 -22.98
N ASP A 330 16.05 20.80 -22.72
CA ASP A 330 14.98 20.60 -23.70
C ASP A 330 14.04 21.81 -23.84
N LEU A 331 14.00 22.71 -22.86
CA LEU A 331 13.15 23.90 -22.83
C LEU A 331 13.86 25.16 -23.32
N LEU A 332 15.18 25.27 -23.12
CA LEU A 332 15.97 26.43 -23.52
C LEU A 332 17.34 26.01 -24.06
N ARG A 333 17.49 25.96 -25.39
CA ARG A 333 18.77 25.62 -26.05
C ARG A 333 19.54 26.87 -26.43
N ARG A 334 20.88 26.80 -26.43
CA ARG A 334 21.76 27.93 -26.80
C ARG A 334 21.56 28.42 -28.23
N GLU A 335 21.00 27.58 -29.08
CA GLU A 335 20.76 27.82 -30.52
C GLU A 335 19.32 28.27 -30.80
N ASP A 336 18.47 28.39 -29.77
CA ASP A 336 17.08 28.78 -29.96
C ASP A 336 16.95 30.20 -30.51
N GLU A 337 16.10 30.35 -31.54
CA GLU A 337 15.57 31.65 -31.91
C GLU A 337 14.89 32.29 -30.69
N TYR A 338 15.17 33.56 -30.47
CA TYR A 338 14.68 34.33 -29.32
C TYR A 338 15.11 33.81 -27.94
N ILE A 339 16.26 33.13 -27.84
CA ILE A 339 16.79 32.61 -26.56
C ILE A 339 16.76 33.63 -25.43
N VAL A 340 17.11 34.90 -25.69
CA VAL A 340 17.09 35.97 -24.67
C VAL A 340 15.67 36.22 -24.15
N VAL A 341 14.68 36.22 -25.04
CA VAL A 341 13.26 36.41 -24.68
C VAL A 341 12.75 35.22 -23.87
N LYS A 342 13.08 33.99 -24.30
CA LYS A 342 12.70 32.77 -23.58
C LYS A 342 13.37 32.69 -22.19
N ALA A 343 14.66 33.04 -22.10
CA ALA A 343 15.40 33.10 -20.85
C ALA A 343 14.76 34.11 -19.88
N ASN A 344 14.43 35.31 -20.34
CA ASN A 344 13.74 36.32 -19.52
C ASN A 344 12.36 35.85 -19.04
N CYS A 345 11.63 35.13 -19.90
CA CYS A 345 10.34 34.52 -19.55
C CYS A 345 10.52 33.48 -18.43
N ILE A 346 11.48 32.56 -18.56
CA ILE A 346 11.78 31.55 -17.54
C ILE A 346 12.22 32.22 -16.24
N SER A 347 13.09 33.24 -16.27
CA SER A 347 13.45 34.02 -15.08
C SER A 347 12.23 34.59 -14.37
N SER A 348 11.29 35.20 -15.12
CA SER A 348 10.06 35.74 -14.54
C SER A 348 9.15 34.66 -13.93
N ILE A 349 9.12 33.46 -14.52
CA ILE A 349 8.38 32.31 -13.97
C ILE A 349 9.06 31.81 -12.69
N MET A 350 10.40 31.77 -12.64
CA MET A 350 11.15 31.35 -11.45
C MET A 350 11.00 32.35 -10.30
N GLU A 351 10.99 33.66 -10.57
CA GLU A 351 10.66 34.68 -9.57
C GLU A 351 9.24 34.49 -9.03
N LEU A 352 8.28 34.21 -9.91
CA LEU A 352 6.92 33.91 -9.49
C LEU A 352 6.86 32.63 -8.65
N ALA A 353 7.61 31.60 -9.02
CA ALA A 353 7.71 30.36 -8.27
C ALA A 353 8.26 30.58 -6.87
N LEU A 354 9.34 31.36 -6.73
CA LEU A 354 9.92 31.74 -5.43
C LEU A 354 8.94 32.50 -4.54
N ASN A 355 8.15 33.41 -5.12
CA ASN A 355 7.10 34.13 -4.41
C ASN A 355 5.94 33.20 -3.99
N CYS A 356 5.59 32.22 -4.82
CA CYS A 356 4.57 31.22 -4.49
C CYS A 356 5.03 30.29 -3.38
N SER A 357 6.31 29.92 -3.38
CA SER A 357 6.93 29.01 -2.41
C SER A 357 7.63 29.74 -1.27
N ALA A 358 7.25 30.98 -0.93
CA ALA A 358 7.77 31.67 0.25
C ALA A 358 7.52 30.84 1.53
N GLU A 359 8.46 30.89 2.48
CA GLU A 359 8.35 30.08 3.69
C GLU A 359 7.15 30.50 4.53
N LEU A 360 7.00 31.80 4.75
CA LEU A 360 5.86 32.39 5.45
C LEU A 360 4.64 32.46 4.53
N PRO A 361 3.48 31.93 4.95
CA PRO A 361 2.30 31.96 4.11
C PRO A 361 1.79 33.36 3.77
N GLU A 362 2.01 34.35 4.64
CA GLU A 362 1.61 35.75 4.42
C GLU A 362 2.40 36.41 3.28
N GLU A 363 3.62 35.94 3.04
CA GLU A 363 4.50 36.41 1.97
C GLU A 363 4.15 35.78 0.62
N ARG A 364 3.37 34.68 0.62
CA ARG A 364 2.96 34.00 -0.61
C ARG A 364 1.91 34.82 -1.36
N LYS A 365 2.05 34.92 -2.69
CA LYS A 365 1.03 35.53 -3.56
C LYS A 365 -0.30 34.78 -3.48
N ASP A 366 -1.41 35.49 -3.68
CA ASP A 366 -2.70 34.83 -3.87
C ASP A 366 -2.80 34.22 -5.26
N MET A 367 -3.48 33.06 -5.37
CA MET A 367 -3.54 32.34 -6.65
C MET A 367 -4.17 33.16 -7.79
N LYS A 368 -5.08 34.10 -7.45
CA LYS A 368 -5.64 35.05 -8.41
C LYS A 368 -4.54 35.94 -9.02
N ASP A 369 -3.62 36.41 -8.21
CA ASP A 369 -2.51 37.27 -8.64
C ASP A 369 -1.44 36.47 -9.39
N VAL A 370 -1.19 35.22 -8.98
CA VAL A 370 -0.34 34.28 -9.71
C VAL A 370 -0.83 34.10 -11.15
N VAL A 371 -2.14 33.90 -11.34
CA VAL A 371 -2.75 33.80 -12.68
C VAL A 371 -2.60 35.10 -13.48
N VAL A 372 -2.74 36.25 -12.84
CA VAL A 372 -2.55 37.56 -13.51
C VAL A 372 -1.11 37.72 -13.99
N GLU A 373 -0.12 37.39 -13.15
CA GLU A 373 1.30 37.48 -13.52
C GLU A 373 1.67 36.50 -14.63
N LEU A 374 1.21 35.25 -14.57
CA LEU A 374 1.43 34.29 -15.66
C LEU A 374 0.85 34.76 -16.99
N LYS A 375 -0.33 35.38 -16.98
CA LYS A 375 -0.92 35.99 -18.18
C LYS A 375 -0.06 37.14 -18.72
N LYS A 376 0.50 37.98 -17.85
CA LYS A 376 1.42 39.06 -18.26
C LYS A 376 2.71 38.49 -18.85
N ILE A 377 3.31 37.49 -18.22
CA ILE A 377 4.52 36.82 -18.71
C ILE A 377 4.26 36.20 -20.10
N LYS A 378 3.15 35.48 -20.25
CA LYS A 378 2.72 34.92 -21.54
C LYS A 378 2.55 36.01 -22.60
N GLN A 379 1.90 37.12 -22.28
CA GLN A 379 1.70 38.21 -23.25
C GLN A 379 3.03 38.85 -23.68
N ARG A 380 3.97 39.05 -22.74
CA ARG A 380 5.32 39.54 -23.07
C ARG A 380 6.06 38.58 -24.00
N LEU A 381 5.95 37.28 -23.76
CA LEU A 381 6.55 36.28 -24.65
C LEU A 381 5.97 36.37 -26.06
N ILE A 382 4.64 36.41 -26.19
CA ILE A 382 3.95 36.50 -27.48
C ILE A 382 4.31 37.78 -28.23
N ASN A 383 4.22 38.94 -27.57
CA ASN A 383 4.49 40.23 -28.22
C ASN A 383 5.94 40.35 -28.73
N ASN A 384 6.90 39.73 -28.05
CA ASN A 384 8.31 39.75 -28.48
C ASN A 384 8.62 38.72 -29.57
N ILE A 385 7.76 37.71 -29.77
CA ILE A 385 7.89 36.74 -30.87
C ILE A 385 7.11 37.21 -32.11
N GLU A 386 6.00 37.94 -31.94
CA GLU A 386 5.18 38.44 -33.06
C GLU A 386 5.67 39.77 -33.68
N HIS A 387 6.63 40.46 -33.05
CA HIS A 387 7.23 41.71 -33.55
C HIS A 387 8.60 41.54 -34.21
N PHE A 388 8.98 40.32 -34.59
CA PHE A 388 10.16 40.03 -35.40
C PHE A 388 9.80 39.25 -36.66
#